data_AF-A0AAD5UGP6-F1
#
_entry.id   AF-A0AAD5UGP6-F1
#
_cell.length_a   1.000
_cell.length_b   1.000
_cell.length_c   1.000
_cell.angle_alpha   90.00
_cell.angle_beta   90.00
_cell.angle_gamma   90.00
#
_symmetry.space_group_name_H-M   'P 1'
#
loop_
_entity.id
_entity.type
_entity.pdbx_description
1 polymer ?
#
loop_
_entity_poly.entity_id
_entity_poly.type
_entity_poly.pdbx_seq_one_letter_code
_entity_poly.pdbx_strand_id
1 'polypeptide(L)'
;MFKRLLIPTITKRFNSSLPFPDSLSKALNPVGYVKWKMGVIDAGRTNYEECAQQFEKLDLKLPSTFQSWFSVTILHVWMINKRLSLEGELGRDLQKEMINHIWLDAEIKLHQAGVKAKINSIVSDLVGQYQGNTLGYDEGLFYGDQILAGALWR
;
A
#
# COMPACT_ATOMS: atom_id res chain seq x y z
N MET A 1 -17.97 -11.37 4.80
CA MET A 1 -17.81 -11.43 3.32
C MET A 1 -16.43 -10.96 2.87
N PHE A 2 -15.85 -9.91 3.46
CA PHE A 2 -14.48 -9.41 3.18
C PHE A 2 -13.34 -10.43 3.38
N LYS A 3 -13.49 -11.40 4.30
CA LYS A 3 -12.45 -12.41 4.58
C LYS A 3 -12.22 -13.46 3.48
N ARG A 4 -13.11 -13.62 2.50
CA ARG A 4 -13.05 -14.80 1.59
C ARG A 4 -12.56 -14.53 0.18
N LEU A 5 -12.57 -13.28 -0.28
CA LEU A 5 -12.18 -12.92 -1.65
C LEU A 5 -10.80 -12.26 -1.75
N LEU A 6 -10.31 -11.62 -0.69
CA LEU A 6 -9.06 -10.86 -0.69
C LEU A 6 -7.84 -11.68 -0.24
N ILE A 7 -8.07 -12.75 0.54
CA ILE A 7 -7.03 -13.46 1.30
C ILE A 7 -6.35 -14.61 0.50
N PRO A 8 -7.05 -15.41 -0.35
CA PRO A 8 -6.40 -16.54 -1.02
C PRO A 8 -5.49 -16.15 -2.20
N THR A 9 -5.73 -15.00 -2.86
CA THR A 9 -5.01 -14.63 -4.10
C THR A 9 -3.61 -14.06 -3.80
N ILE A 10 -3.51 -13.17 -2.82
CA ILE A 10 -2.24 -12.54 -2.39
C ILE A 10 -1.23 -13.60 -1.91
N THR A 11 -1.72 -14.62 -1.19
CA THR A 11 -0.85 -15.65 -0.58
C THR A 11 -0.43 -16.76 -1.57
N LYS A 12 -1.24 -17.07 -2.59
CA LYS A 12 -0.96 -18.21 -3.50
C LYS A 12 0.21 -17.99 -4.44
N ARG A 13 0.59 -16.74 -4.72
CA ARG A 13 1.74 -16.40 -5.59
C ARG A 13 3.05 -16.24 -4.81
N PHE A 14 2.99 -16.30 -3.48
CA PHE A 14 4.06 -15.94 -2.56
C PHE A 14 4.92 -17.11 -2.08
N ASN A 15 4.62 -18.33 -2.55
CA ASN A 15 5.21 -19.56 -2.04
C ASN A 15 6.54 -19.96 -2.72
N SER A 16 7.29 -18.99 -3.25
CA SER A 16 8.68 -19.23 -3.68
C SER A 16 9.61 -18.81 -2.55
N SER A 17 10.30 -19.78 -1.96
CA SER A 17 11.35 -19.59 -0.97
C SER A 17 12.29 -18.43 -1.33
N LEU A 18 12.65 -17.64 -0.32
CA LEU A 18 13.50 -16.45 -0.44
C LEU A 18 14.80 -16.79 -1.16
N PRO A 19 15.08 -16.23 -2.36
CA PRO A 19 16.35 -16.50 -3.02
C PRO A 19 17.53 -15.79 -2.35
N PHE A 20 17.28 -14.70 -1.59
CA PHE A 20 18.34 -13.87 -0.97
C PHE A 20 17.95 -13.39 0.44
N PRO A 21 18.12 -14.23 1.48
CA PRO A 21 17.80 -13.86 2.86
C PRO A 21 18.79 -12.86 3.48
N ASP A 22 20.01 -12.74 2.95
CA ASP A 22 21.09 -11.97 3.59
C ASP A 22 21.73 -10.93 2.65
N SER A 23 22.26 -9.83 3.22
CA SER A 23 23.00 -8.78 2.47
C SER A 23 24.16 -9.33 1.64
N LEU A 24 24.84 -10.37 2.13
CA LEU A 24 25.92 -11.07 1.42
C LEU A 24 25.40 -11.79 0.16
N SER A 25 24.25 -12.46 0.28
CA SER A 25 23.63 -13.18 -0.84
C SER A 25 23.21 -12.23 -1.97
N LYS A 26 22.80 -11.00 -1.61
CA LYS A 26 22.52 -9.91 -2.57
C LYS A 26 23.78 -9.44 -3.32
N ALA A 27 24.92 -9.40 -2.63
CA ALA A 27 26.20 -9.00 -3.22
C ALA A 27 26.80 -10.08 -4.15
N LEU A 28 26.60 -11.36 -3.82
CA LEU A 28 27.13 -12.50 -4.58
C LEU A 28 26.44 -12.73 -5.93
N ASN A 29 25.15 -12.38 -6.06
CA ASN A 29 24.41 -12.52 -7.32
C ASN A 29 23.60 -11.26 -7.67
N PRO A 30 24.23 -10.25 -8.27
CA PRO A 30 23.58 -8.98 -8.57
C PRO A 30 22.45 -9.12 -9.60
N VAL A 31 22.60 -9.99 -10.61
CA VAL A 31 21.60 -10.16 -11.68
C VAL A 31 20.36 -10.91 -11.16
N GLY A 32 20.56 -11.96 -10.36
CA GLY A 32 19.48 -12.69 -9.71
C GLY A 32 18.70 -11.80 -8.74
N TYR A 33 19.40 -10.95 -7.98
CA TYR A 33 18.78 -9.98 -7.07
C TYR A 33 17.91 -8.97 -7.81
N VAL A 34 18.40 -8.38 -8.91
CA VAL A 34 17.61 -7.45 -9.73
C VAL A 34 16.37 -8.13 -10.30
N LYS A 35 16.50 -9.34 -10.85
CA LYS A 35 15.36 -10.10 -11.39
C LYS A 35 14.30 -10.40 -10.32
N TRP A 36 14.73 -10.79 -9.12
CA TRP A 36 13.82 -11.00 -8.00
C TRP A 36 13.15 -9.70 -7.58
N LYS A 37 13.91 -8.61 -7.44
CA LYS A 37 13.38 -7.29 -7.07
C LYS A 37 12.33 -6.81 -8.07
N MET A 38 12.53 -7.03 -9.36
CA MET A 38 11.52 -6.75 -10.40
C MET A 38 10.22 -7.54 -10.17
N GLY A 39 10.32 -8.82 -9.80
CA GLY A 39 9.15 -9.63 -9.45
C GLY A 39 8.42 -9.13 -8.20
N VAL A 40 9.15 -8.62 -7.21
CA VAL A 40 8.56 -7.97 -6.01
C VAL A 40 7.81 -6.70 -6.39
N ILE A 41 8.38 -5.88 -7.27
CA ILE A 41 7.75 -4.66 -7.80
C ILE A 41 6.48 -5.03 -8.58
N ASP A 42 6.53 -6.02 -9.48
CA ASP A 42 5.37 -6.45 -10.27
C ASP A 42 4.26 -7.05 -9.39
N ALA A 43 4.63 -7.77 -8.34
CA ALA A 43 3.69 -8.30 -7.35
C ALA A 43 3.04 -7.17 -6.53
N GLY A 44 3.84 -6.19 -6.08
CA GLY A 44 3.34 -4.99 -5.41
C GLY A 44 2.36 -4.21 -6.27
N ARG A 45 2.72 -3.98 -7.54
CA ARG A 45 1.83 -3.32 -8.52
C ARG A 45 0.52 -4.09 -8.70
N THR A 46 0.59 -5.40 -8.91
CA THR A 46 -0.61 -6.22 -9.11
C THR A 46 -1.54 -6.15 -7.89
N ASN A 47 -0.99 -6.27 -6.68
CA ASN A 47 -1.75 -6.19 -5.43
C ASN A 47 -2.39 -4.80 -5.24
N TYR A 48 -1.66 -3.75 -5.61
CA TYR A 48 -2.16 -2.38 -5.58
C TYR A 48 -3.29 -2.16 -6.59
N GLU A 49 -3.13 -2.61 -7.84
CA GLU A 49 -4.15 -2.52 -8.88
C GLU A 49 -5.44 -3.25 -8.49
N GLU A 50 -5.34 -4.42 -7.85
CA GLU A 50 -6.51 -5.13 -7.31
C GLU A 50 -7.23 -4.31 -6.23
N CYS A 51 -6.50 -3.61 -5.36
CA CYS A 51 -7.09 -2.73 -4.35
C CYS A 51 -7.75 -1.50 -4.97
N ALA A 52 -7.11 -0.90 -5.97
CA ALA A 52 -7.65 0.25 -6.69
C ALA A 52 -8.95 -0.14 -7.43
N GLN A 53 -9.01 -1.32 -8.06
CA GLN A 53 -10.22 -1.83 -8.70
C GLN A 53 -11.35 -2.15 -7.70
N GLN A 54 -11.01 -2.48 -6.44
CA GLN A 54 -12.03 -2.70 -5.42
C GLN A 54 -12.74 -1.41 -5.01
N PHE A 55 -12.05 -0.27 -5.05
CA PHE A 55 -12.67 1.04 -4.84
C PHE A 55 -13.76 1.31 -5.87
N GLU A 56 -13.51 1.02 -7.15
CA GLU A 56 -14.49 1.22 -8.22
C GLU A 56 -15.68 0.24 -8.16
N LYS A 57 -15.48 -0.95 -7.60
CA LYS A 57 -16.53 -1.97 -7.47
C LYS A 57 -17.44 -1.76 -6.26
N LEU A 58 -16.96 -1.07 -5.23
CA LEU A 58 -17.76 -0.73 -4.08
C LEU A 58 -18.63 0.47 -4.49
N ASP A 59 -19.94 0.26 -4.58
CA ASP A 59 -20.96 1.29 -4.82
C ASP A 59 -21.14 2.20 -3.58
N LEU A 60 -20.00 2.62 -3.05
CA LEU A 60 -19.85 3.65 -2.05
C LEU A 60 -20.29 4.93 -2.74
N LYS A 61 -21.39 5.52 -2.31
CA LYS A 61 -21.90 6.83 -2.77
C LYS A 61 -20.97 7.99 -2.36
N LEU A 62 -19.67 7.77 -2.38
CA LEU A 62 -18.65 8.78 -2.13
C LEU A 62 -18.44 9.61 -3.39
N PRO A 63 -18.22 10.92 -3.26
CA PRO A 63 -17.87 11.76 -4.38
C PRO A 63 -16.52 11.28 -4.95
N SER A 64 -16.41 11.19 -6.28
CA SER A 64 -15.20 10.79 -7.01
C SER A 64 -14.14 11.89 -6.98
N THR A 65 -13.70 12.27 -5.78
CA THR A 65 -12.66 13.27 -5.54
C THR A 65 -11.33 12.59 -5.24
N PHE A 66 -10.23 13.31 -5.45
CA PHE A 66 -8.89 12.86 -5.08
C PHE A 66 -8.81 12.49 -3.59
N GLN A 67 -9.47 13.25 -2.71
CA GLN A 67 -9.47 12.99 -1.27
C GLN A 67 -10.17 11.67 -0.91
N SER A 68 -11.33 11.37 -1.52
CA SER A 68 -12.03 10.10 -1.31
C SER A 68 -11.17 8.92 -1.77
N TRP A 69 -10.57 9.04 -2.95
CA TRP A 69 -9.65 8.03 -3.49
C TRP A 69 -8.44 7.82 -2.55
N PHE A 70 -7.81 8.90 -2.09
CA PHE A 70 -6.63 8.83 -1.22
C PHE A 70 -6.95 8.16 0.11
N SER A 71 -8.04 8.56 0.77
CA SER A 71 -8.45 8.02 2.08
C SER A 71 -8.73 6.50 2.01
N VAL A 72 -9.43 6.05 0.97
CA VAL A 72 -9.72 4.62 0.78
C VAL A 72 -8.45 3.84 0.40
N THR A 73 -7.57 4.43 -0.41
CA THR A 73 -6.31 3.79 -0.82
C THR A 73 -5.39 3.57 0.38
N ILE A 74 -5.27 4.57 1.27
CA ILE A 74 -4.50 4.45 2.52
C ILE A 74 -5.03 3.31 3.38
N LEU A 75 -6.35 3.18 3.54
CA LEU A 75 -6.95 2.13 4.35
C LEU A 75 -6.61 0.72 3.80
N HIS A 76 -6.75 0.52 2.48
CA HIS A 76 -6.43 -0.76 1.85
C HIS A 76 -4.96 -1.11 2.01
N VAL A 77 -4.08 -0.15 1.77
CA VAL A 77 -2.63 -0.31 1.91
C VAL A 77 -2.26 -0.62 3.35
N TRP A 78 -2.87 0.08 4.32
CA TRP A 78 -2.64 -0.18 5.73
C TRP A 78 -3.00 -1.62 6.11
N MET A 79 -4.16 -2.11 5.66
CA MET A 79 -4.57 -3.51 5.91
C MET A 79 -3.60 -4.52 5.31
N ILE A 80 -3.12 -4.28 4.08
CA ILE A 80 -2.11 -5.12 3.43
C ILE A 80 -0.78 -5.05 4.18
N ASN A 81 -0.33 -3.86 4.55
CA ASN A 81 0.92 -3.68 5.28
C ASN A 81 0.90 -4.44 6.61
N LYS A 82 -0.20 -4.37 7.37
CA LYS A 82 -0.35 -5.15 8.61
C LYS A 82 -0.31 -6.66 8.38
N ARG A 83 -0.83 -7.14 7.25
CA ARG A 83 -0.71 -8.55 6.86
C ARG A 83 0.73 -8.92 6.50
N LEU A 84 1.40 -8.11 5.67
CA LEU A 84 2.79 -8.31 5.25
C LEU A 84 3.77 -8.26 6.43
N SER A 85 3.45 -7.56 7.51
CA SER A 85 4.27 -7.55 8.73
C SER A 85 4.45 -8.94 9.35
N LEU A 86 3.56 -9.88 9.05
CA LEU A 86 3.67 -11.27 9.50
C LEU A 86 4.68 -12.10 8.67
N GLU A 87 5.16 -11.59 7.54
CA GLU A 87 5.98 -12.32 6.55
C GLU A 87 7.48 -11.99 6.63
N GLY A 88 7.92 -11.26 7.66
CA GLY A 88 9.35 -11.05 7.96
C GLY A 88 10.04 -10.00 7.07
N GLU A 89 11.26 -10.27 6.60
CA GLU A 89 12.03 -9.30 5.78
C GLU A 89 11.41 -9.03 4.41
N LEU A 90 10.88 -10.05 3.74
CA LEU A 90 10.30 -9.89 2.42
C LEU A 90 8.99 -9.07 2.48
N GLY A 91 8.22 -9.25 3.55
CA GLY A 91 7.08 -8.38 3.86
C GLY A 91 7.48 -6.91 3.99
N ARG A 92 8.64 -6.62 4.63
CA ARG A 92 9.16 -5.25 4.75
C ARG A 92 9.57 -4.65 3.41
N ASP A 93 10.16 -5.43 2.51
CA ASP A 93 10.52 -4.92 1.18
C ASP A 93 9.28 -4.66 0.33
N LEU A 94 8.25 -5.51 0.42
CA LEU A 94 6.97 -5.28 -0.25
C LEU A 94 6.20 -4.09 0.30
N GLN A 95 6.20 -3.89 1.62
CA GLN A 95 5.60 -2.70 2.24
C GLN A 95 6.20 -1.42 1.66
N LYS A 96 7.53 -1.37 1.47
CA LYS A 96 8.21 -0.22 0.86
C LYS A 96 7.77 -0.02 -0.59
N GLU A 97 7.73 -1.09 -1.39
CA GLU A 97 7.30 -0.98 -2.79
C GLU A 97 5.82 -0.56 -2.91
N MET A 98 4.93 -1.06 -2.05
CA MET A 98 3.53 -0.64 -1.99
C MET A 98 3.40 0.86 -1.70
N ILE A 99 4.16 1.37 -0.72
CA ILE A 99 4.17 2.79 -0.37
C ILE A 99 4.69 3.63 -1.54
N ASN A 100 5.77 3.19 -2.22
CA ASN A 100 6.30 3.86 -3.40
C ASN A 100 5.25 3.97 -4.52
N HIS A 101 4.48 2.90 -4.76
CA HIS A 101 3.44 2.90 -5.80
C HIS A 101 2.32 3.89 -5.53
N ILE A 102 1.90 4.06 -4.27
CA ILE A 102 0.86 5.05 -3.91
C ILE A 102 1.35 6.47 -4.17
N TRP A 103 2.61 6.76 -3.80
CA TRP A 103 3.18 8.10 -4.03
C TRP A 103 3.32 8.39 -5.52
N LEU A 104 3.72 7.41 -6.32
CA LEU A 104 3.78 7.53 -7.77
C LEU A 104 2.39 7.82 -8.36
N ASP A 105 1.35 7.10 -7.92
CA ASP A 105 -0.02 7.31 -8.41
C ASP A 105 -0.59 8.67 -7.93
N ALA A 106 -0.29 9.08 -6.70
CA ALA A 106 -0.63 10.39 -6.18
C ALA A 106 0.03 11.51 -7.00
N GLU A 107 1.32 11.37 -7.32
CA GLU A 107 2.05 12.31 -8.17
C GLU A 107 1.43 12.38 -9.58
N ILE A 108 1.17 11.24 -10.21
CA ILE A 108 0.52 11.18 -11.55
C ILE A 108 -0.84 11.91 -11.52
N LYS A 109 -1.65 11.66 -10.50
CA LYS A 109 -2.97 12.32 -10.34
C LYS A 109 -2.84 13.82 -10.08
N LEU A 110 -1.85 14.28 -9.33
CA LEU A 110 -1.56 15.71 -9.14
C LEU A 110 -1.14 16.38 -10.44
N HIS A 111 -0.29 15.72 -11.25
CA HIS A 111 0.08 16.21 -12.58
C HIS A 111 -1.13 16.26 -13.52
N GLN A 112 -1.98 15.24 -13.51
CA GLN A 112 -3.23 15.20 -14.30
C GLN A 112 -4.21 16.31 -13.88
N ALA A 113 -4.26 16.65 -12.59
CA ALA A 113 -5.04 17.77 -12.08
C ALA A 113 -4.46 19.15 -12.46
N GLY A 114 -3.32 19.20 -13.17
CA GLY A 114 -2.71 20.43 -13.66
C GLY A 114 -1.85 21.18 -12.64
N VAL A 115 -1.55 20.56 -11.49
CA VAL A 115 -0.75 21.17 -10.42
C VAL A 115 0.73 21.06 -10.77
N LYS A 116 1.30 22.10 -11.39
CA LYS A 116 2.73 22.13 -11.79
C LYS A 116 3.66 22.80 -10.77
N ALA A 117 3.11 23.55 -9.82
CA ALA A 117 3.88 24.28 -8.81
C ALA A 117 3.71 23.64 -7.42
N LYS A 118 4.80 23.57 -6.64
CA LYS A 118 4.83 23.08 -5.25
C LYS A 118 4.38 21.63 -5.03
N ILE A 119 4.55 20.74 -6.02
CA ILE A 119 4.24 19.30 -5.88
C ILE A 119 4.90 18.70 -4.65
N ASN A 120 6.19 18.98 -4.42
CA ASN A 120 6.90 18.46 -3.25
C ASN A 120 6.28 18.90 -1.90
N SER A 121 5.72 20.11 -1.83
CA SER A 121 5.03 20.58 -0.63
C SER A 121 3.73 19.81 -0.42
N ILE A 122 2.94 19.63 -1.49
CA ILE A 122 1.67 18.90 -1.44
C ILE A 122 1.91 17.44 -1.09
N VAL A 123 2.92 16.81 -1.71
CA VAL A 123 3.32 15.43 -1.40
C VAL A 123 3.77 15.32 0.06
N SER A 124 4.54 16.28 0.58
CA SER A 124 4.91 16.30 2.00
C SER A 124 3.68 16.38 2.92
N ASP A 125 2.69 17.21 2.57
CA ASP A 125 1.44 17.31 3.33
C ASP A 125 0.64 16.00 3.25
N LEU A 126 0.62 15.35 2.09
CA LEU A 126 -0.01 14.03 1.91
C LEU A 126 0.70 12.95 2.71
N VAL A 127 2.03 12.99 2.83
CA VAL A 127 2.80 12.09 3.71
C VAL A 127 2.39 12.31 5.16
N GLY A 128 2.23 13.55 5.61
CA GLY A 128 1.71 13.86 6.93
C GLY A 128 0.31 13.27 7.17
N GLN A 129 -0.59 13.41 6.20
CA GLN A 129 -1.93 12.79 6.25
C GLN A 129 -1.86 11.27 6.31
N TYR A 130 -1.02 10.64 5.48
CA TYR A 130 -0.80 9.20 5.48
C TYR A 130 -0.34 8.69 6.85
N GLN A 131 0.65 9.36 7.45
CA GLN A 131 1.18 9.00 8.77
C GLN A 131 0.12 9.17 9.85
N GLY A 132 -0.62 10.28 9.85
CA GLY A 132 -1.71 10.53 10.80
C GLY A 132 -2.82 9.48 10.73
N ASN A 133 -3.24 9.11 9.51
CA ASN A 133 -4.26 8.08 9.30
C ASN A 133 -3.76 6.70 9.73
N THR A 134 -2.52 6.34 9.37
CA THR A 134 -1.90 5.07 9.77
C THR A 134 -1.83 4.93 11.29
N LEU A 135 -1.42 6.00 12.00
CA LEU A 135 -1.39 6.02 13.45
C LEU A 135 -2.79 5.90 14.05
N GLY A 136 -3.78 6.62 13.52
CA GLY A 136 -5.17 6.53 13.97
C GLY A 136 -5.76 5.13 13.77
N TYR A 137 -5.42 4.44 12.67
CA TYR A 137 -5.84 3.06 12.44
C TYR A 137 -5.16 2.08 13.38
N ASP A 138 -3.89 2.31 13.71
CA ASP A 138 -3.14 1.50 14.68
C ASP A 138 -3.72 1.63 16.10
N GLU A 139 -4.04 2.85 16.51
CA GLU A 139 -4.75 3.12 17.77
C GLU A 139 -6.14 2.48 17.77
N GLY A 140 -6.91 2.65 16.69
CA GLY A 140 -8.23 2.06 16.55
C GLY A 140 -8.22 0.53 16.65
N LEU A 141 -7.20 -0.11 16.08
CA LEU A 141 -7.04 -1.57 16.16
C LEU A 141 -6.74 -2.05 17.58
N PHE A 142 -5.98 -1.28 18.38
CA PHE A 142 -5.61 -1.65 19.74
C PHE A 142 -6.69 -1.32 20.78
N TYR A 143 -7.31 -0.15 20.68
CA TYR A 143 -8.25 0.36 21.68
C TYR A 143 -9.72 0.01 21.39
N GLY A 144 -10.07 -0.34 20.15
CA GLY A 144 -11.38 -0.90 19.79
C GLY A 144 -12.12 -0.18 18.65
N ASP A 145 -13.16 -0.85 18.14
CA ASP A 145 -13.89 -0.49 16.92
C ASP A 145 -14.45 0.94 16.90
N GLN A 146 -14.79 1.51 18.06
CA GLN A 146 -15.28 2.89 18.16
C GLN A 146 -14.23 3.92 17.76
N ILE A 147 -12.97 3.69 18.19
CA ILE A 147 -11.85 4.57 17.83
C ILE A 147 -11.49 4.37 16.37
N LEU A 148 -11.54 3.13 15.88
CA LEU A 148 -11.31 2.84 14.46
C LEU A 148 -12.35 3.50 13.55
N ALA A 149 -13.63 3.47 13.93
CA ALA A 149 -14.70 4.16 13.21
C ALA A 149 -14.51 5.68 13.25
N GLY A 150 -14.06 6.22 14.40
CA GLY A 150 -13.71 7.63 14.53
C GLY A 150 -12.49 8.05 13.69
N ALA A 151 -11.50 7.16 13.53
CA ALA A 151 -10.36 7.39 12.64
C ALA A 151 -10.76 7.35 11.16
N LEU A 152 -11.70 6.47 10.79
CA LEU A 152 -12.19 6.34 9.41
C LEU A 152 -13.03 7.53 8.94
N TRP A 153 -13.69 8.23 9.86
CA TRP A 153 -14.61 9.34 9.54
C TRP A 153 -13.93 10.72 9.44
N ARG A 154 -12.65 10.83 9.81
CA ARG A 154 -11.88 12.08 9.74
C ARG A 154 -11.35 12.34 8.33
#